data_AF-A0A527RJV6-F1
#
_entry.id   AF-A0A527RJV6-F1
#
_cell.length_a   1.000
_cell.length_b   1.000
_cell.length_c   1.000
_cell.angle_alpha   90.00
_cell.angle_beta   90.00
_cell.angle_gamma   90.00
#
_symmetry.space_group_name_H-M   'P 1'
#
loop_
_entity.id
_entity.type
_entity.pdbx_description
1 polymer ?
#
loop_
_entity_poly.entity_id
_entity_poly.type
_entity_poly.pdbx_seq_one_letter_code
_entity_poly.pdbx_strand_id
1 'polypeptide(L)'
;MAKTRPITADKKELLDLEKGFWTGDSAYFATHADVECLVAFPEMAKAMPNADLAKTATKPNRWRDLDIKLKGMVEPGSDIVMLTYEAHATRESGESYAALVSTGYVHRADGWKMMFHAQTPIETLTRR
;
A
#
# COMPACT_ATOMS: atom_id res chain seq x y z
N MET A 1 -24.80 6.32 -17.70
CA MET A 1 -24.23 6.14 -16.35
C MET A 1 -23.56 4.77 -16.31
N ALA A 2 -22.25 4.70 -16.06
CA ALA A 2 -21.56 3.41 -15.99
C ALA A 2 -22.02 2.66 -14.73
N LYS A 3 -22.46 1.40 -14.89
CA LYS A 3 -22.76 0.54 -13.76
C LYS A 3 -21.45 0.22 -13.04
N THR A 4 -21.29 0.69 -11.81
CA THR A 4 -20.18 0.28 -10.94
C THR A 4 -20.26 -1.23 -10.77
N ARG A 5 -19.18 -1.96 -11.06
CA ARG A 5 -19.13 -3.40 -10.80
C ARG A 5 -19.16 -3.65 -9.29
N PRO A 6 -19.89 -4.66 -8.80
CA PRO A 6 -19.84 -5.05 -7.41
C PRO A 6 -18.43 -5.52 -7.07
N ILE A 7 -17.95 -5.14 -5.89
CA ILE A 7 -16.68 -5.59 -5.33
C ILE A 7 -16.95 -6.92 -4.60
N THR A 8 -16.18 -7.94 -4.94
CA THR A 8 -16.23 -9.27 -4.34
C THR A 8 -15.03 -9.55 -3.45
N ALA A 9 -13.89 -8.90 -3.68
CA ALA A 9 -12.71 -9.02 -2.85
C ALA A 9 -12.95 -8.53 -1.41
N ASP A 10 -12.37 -9.23 -0.43
CA ASP A 10 -12.50 -8.86 0.97
C ASP A 10 -11.69 -7.60 1.30
N LYS A 11 -12.42 -6.51 1.57
CA LYS A 11 -11.84 -5.23 1.99
C LYS A 11 -10.95 -5.38 3.24
N LYS A 12 -11.30 -6.23 4.20
CA LYS A 12 -10.52 -6.38 5.44
C LYS A 12 -9.18 -7.02 5.14
N GLU A 13 -9.16 -8.07 4.31
CA GLU A 13 -7.95 -8.76 3.87
C GLU A 13 -6.96 -7.76 3.24
N LEU A 14 -7.41 -6.96 2.28
CA LEU A 14 -6.55 -5.99 1.61
C LEU A 14 -6.04 -4.88 2.55
N LEU A 15 -6.87 -4.42 3.48
CA LEU A 15 -6.43 -3.44 4.49
C LEU A 15 -5.43 -4.04 5.47
N ASP A 16 -5.51 -5.33 5.77
CA ASP A 16 -4.51 -6.02 6.58
C ASP A 16 -3.19 -6.22 5.80
N LEU A 17 -3.24 -6.43 4.48
CA LEU A 17 -2.06 -6.36 3.60
C LEU A 17 -1.40 -4.98 3.65
N GLU A 18 -2.17 -3.90 3.51
CA GLU A 18 -1.64 -2.54 3.61
C GLU A 18 -0.92 -2.31 4.95
N LYS A 19 -1.56 -2.67 6.06
CA LYS A 19 -0.92 -2.56 7.39
C LYS A 19 0.40 -3.32 7.42
N GLY A 20 0.44 -4.53 6.87
CA GLY A 20 1.67 -5.32 6.76
C GLY A 20 2.77 -4.63 5.94
N PHE A 21 2.44 -3.98 4.81
CA PHE A 21 3.44 -3.20 4.06
C PHE A 21 3.95 -1.99 4.86
N TRP A 22 3.09 -1.32 5.61
CA TRP A 22 3.46 -0.19 6.46
C TRP A 22 4.25 -0.58 7.71
N THR A 23 3.98 -1.70 8.36
CA THR A 23 4.60 -2.06 9.66
C THR A 23 5.52 -3.29 9.65
N GLY A 24 5.44 -4.14 8.62
CA GLY A 24 6.22 -5.38 8.49
C GLY A 24 7.71 -5.17 8.21
N ASP A 25 8.35 -6.12 7.53
CA ASP A 25 9.78 -6.10 7.23
C ASP A 25 10.05 -6.57 5.80
N SER A 26 11.32 -6.78 5.45
CA SER A 26 11.70 -7.29 4.13
C SER A 26 11.09 -8.65 3.81
N ALA A 27 10.89 -9.53 4.78
CA ALA A 27 10.26 -10.84 4.56
C ALA A 27 8.79 -10.68 4.19
N TYR A 28 8.10 -9.74 4.84
CA TYR A 28 6.71 -9.43 4.48
C TYR A 28 6.58 -8.99 3.02
N PHE A 29 7.45 -8.08 2.57
CA PHE A 29 7.48 -7.64 1.18
C PHE A 29 7.82 -8.78 0.22
N ALA A 30 8.79 -9.63 0.58
CA ALA A 30 9.17 -10.78 -0.22
C ALA A 30 7.99 -11.74 -0.48
N THR A 31 7.13 -11.93 0.53
CA THR A 31 5.95 -12.79 0.42
C THR A 31 4.79 -12.12 -0.30
N HIS A 32 4.53 -10.82 -0.10
CA HIS A 32 3.27 -10.20 -0.50
C HIS A 32 3.36 -9.22 -1.68
N ALA A 33 4.56 -8.76 -2.07
CA ALA A 33 4.72 -8.03 -3.32
C ALA A 33 4.72 -9.00 -4.52
N ASP A 34 4.18 -8.58 -5.65
CA ASP A 34 4.27 -9.37 -6.89
C ASP A 34 5.73 -9.43 -7.38
N VAL A 35 6.01 -10.24 -8.40
CA VAL A 35 7.36 -10.40 -8.99
C VAL A 35 8.01 -9.04 -9.29
N GLU A 36 7.21 -8.12 -9.80
CA GLU A 36 7.58 -6.73 -10.04
C GLU A 36 6.42 -5.83 -9.61
N CYS A 37 6.74 -4.69 -8.99
CA CYS A 37 5.76 -3.71 -8.54
C CYS A 37 6.09 -2.35 -9.13
N LEU A 38 5.10 -1.72 -9.75
CA LEU A 38 5.21 -0.33 -10.18
C LEU A 38 5.04 0.59 -8.97
N VAL A 39 6.04 1.40 -8.66
CA VAL A 39 5.99 2.30 -7.49
C VAL A 39 6.09 3.76 -7.88
N ALA A 40 5.45 4.62 -7.09
CA ALA A 40 5.59 6.08 -7.17
C ALA A 40 5.60 6.68 -5.76
N PHE A 41 6.78 7.09 -5.31
CA PHE A 41 7.05 7.82 -4.08
C PHE A 41 7.45 9.27 -4.41
N PRO A 42 7.53 10.19 -3.44
CA PRO A 42 7.65 11.65 -3.69
C PRO A 42 8.77 12.06 -4.65
N GLU A 43 9.89 11.35 -4.62
CA GLU A 43 11.10 11.65 -5.41
C GLU A 43 11.53 10.47 -6.30
N MET A 44 10.71 9.43 -6.44
CA MET A 44 11.08 8.22 -7.16
C MET A 44 9.87 7.51 -7.73
N ALA A 45 9.88 7.26 -9.04
CA ALA A 45 8.91 6.38 -9.69
C ALA A 45 9.63 5.44 -10.66
N LYS A 46 9.38 4.14 -10.54
CA LYS A 46 9.95 3.10 -11.41
C LYS A 46 9.22 1.78 -11.19
N ALA A 47 9.46 0.82 -12.08
CA ALA A 47 9.17 -0.56 -11.77
C ALA A 47 10.30 -1.15 -10.90
N MET A 48 9.93 -1.87 -9.84
CA MET A 48 10.86 -2.45 -8.88
C MET A 48 10.64 -3.96 -8.77
N PRO A 49 11.70 -4.78 -8.96
CA PRO A 49 11.64 -6.19 -8.60
C PRO A 49 11.32 -6.36 -7.11
N ASN A 50 10.60 -7.41 -6.77
CA ASN A 50 10.24 -7.77 -5.40
C ASN A 50 11.43 -7.67 -4.43
N ALA A 51 12.58 -8.26 -4.79
CA ALA A 51 13.77 -8.31 -3.95
C ALA A 51 14.35 -6.92 -3.65
N ASP A 52 14.22 -5.96 -4.57
CA ASP A 52 14.68 -4.59 -4.35
C ASP A 52 13.67 -3.77 -3.56
N LEU A 53 12.37 -4.01 -3.76
CA LEU A 53 11.33 -3.40 -2.95
C LEU A 53 11.42 -3.88 -1.49
N ALA A 54 11.69 -5.17 -1.25
CA ALA A 54 11.91 -5.71 0.08
C ALA A 54 13.09 -5.05 0.83
N LYS A 55 14.12 -4.56 0.13
CA LYS A 55 15.24 -3.86 0.75
C LYS A 55 14.85 -2.47 1.28
N THR A 56 13.80 -1.84 0.74
CA THR A 56 13.33 -0.53 1.24
C THR A 56 12.63 -0.65 2.60
N ALA A 57 12.19 -1.87 2.95
CA ALA A 57 11.44 -2.21 4.16
C ALA A 57 12.34 -2.43 5.40
N THR A 58 13.50 -1.78 5.49
CA THR A 58 14.49 -1.96 6.57
C THR A 58 14.52 -0.78 7.54
N LYS A 59 14.98 -1.02 8.78
CA LYS A 59 15.17 0.05 9.77
C LYS A 59 16.26 1.03 9.29
N PRO A 60 16.12 2.34 9.57
CA PRO A 60 15.13 2.99 10.45
C PRO A 60 13.82 3.38 9.75
N ASN A 61 13.57 2.95 8.51
CA ASN A 61 12.46 3.44 7.69
C ASN A 61 11.08 2.84 8.04
N ARG A 62 10.92 2.23 9.23
CA ARG A 62 9.67 1.57 9.62
C ARG A 62 8.68 2.54 10.26
N TRP A 63 7.41 2.23 10.10
CA TRP A 63 6.28 3.00 10.59
C TRP A 63 5.64 2.33 11.81
N ARG A 64 5.13 3.16 12.72
CA ARG A 64 4.29 2.79 13.87
C ARG A 64 3.06 3.71 13.93
N ASP A 65 2.15 3.44 14.86
CA ASP A 65 0.97 4.26 15.12
C ASP A 65 0.13 4.52 13.84
N LEU A 66 0.02 3.50 13.00
CA LEU A 66 -0.63 3.57 11.69
C LEU A 66 -2.16 3.60 11.82
N ASP A 67 -2.77 4.64 11.26
CA ASP A 67 -4.20 4.72 10.96
C ASP A 67 -4.42 4.72 9.44
N ILE A 68 -5.35 3.89 8.97
CA ILE A 68 -5.72 3.80 7.56
C ILE A 68 -7.21 4.08 7.40
N LYS A 69 -7.54 5.08 6.58
CA LYS A 69 -8.90 5.43 6.20
C LYS A 69 -9.14 5.17 4.72
N LEU A 70 -9.78 4.04 4.40
CA LEU A 70 -10.17 3.71 3.02
C LEU A 70 -11.09 4.80 2.43
N LYS A 71 -10.74 5.28 1.24
CA LYS A 71 -11.49 6.32 0.51
C LYS A 71 -12.21 5.76 -0.71
N GLY A 72 -11.67 4.72 -1.34
CA GLY A 72 -12.28 4.09 -2.50
C GLY A 72 -11.64 2.76 -2.82
N MET A 73 -12.39 1.91 -3.52
CA MET A 73 -11.93 0.61 -4.01
C MET A 73 -12.69 0.28 -5.30
N VAL A 74 -12.02 -0.35 -6.24
CA VAL A 74 -12.60 -0.85 -7.49
C VAL A 74 -12.04 -2.23 -7.81
N GLU A 75 -12.82 -3.05 -8.50
CA GLU A 75 -12.44 -4.39 -8.95
C GLU A 75 -12.62 -4.47 -10.48
N PRO A 76 -11.60 -4.04 -11.26
CA PRO A 76 -11.69 -3.98 -12.72
C PRO A 76 -11.82 -5.35 -13.40
N GLY A 77 -11.45 -6.42 -12.72
CA GLY A 77 -11.59 -7.82 -13.13
C GLY A 77 -11.50 -8.73 -11.92
N SER A 78 -11.79 -10.03 -12.07
CA SER A 78 -11.77 -10.99 -10.95
C SER A 78 -10.43 -11.06 -10.23
N ASP A 79 -9.35 -10.77 -10.95
CA ASP A 79 -7.98 -10.97 -10.47
C ASP A 79 -7.29 -9.65 -10.16
N ILE A 80 -8.00 -8.51 -10.21
CA ILE A 80 -7.41 -7.18 -9.98
C ILE A 80 -8.30 -6.37 -9.06
N VAL A 81 -7.70 -5.82 -8.02
CA VAL A 81 -8.32 -4.82 -7.16
C VAL A 81 -7.42 -3.60 -7.08
N MET A 82 -8.04 -2.42 -7.08
CA MET A 82 -7.36 -1.18 -6.73
C MET A 82 -8.06 -0.54 -5.55
N LEU A 83 -7.29 -0.01 -4.61
CA LEU A 83 -7.82 0.72 -3.48
C LEU A 83 -7.03 2.00 -3.24
N THR A 84 -7.70 3.00 -2.70
CA THR A 84 -7.08 4.25 -2.30
C THR A 84 -7.52 4.62 -0.88
N TYR A 85 -6.56 5.09 -0.11
CA TYR A 85 -6.75 5.41 1.30
C TYR A 85 -5.92 6.61 1.70
N GLU A 86 -6.28 7.18 2.85
CA GLU A 86 -5.45 8.12 3.57
C GLU A 86 -4.76 7.36 4.70
N ALA A 87 -3.45 7.52 4.84
CA ALA A 87 -2.67 6.97 5.93
C ALA A 87 -2.08 8.07 6.79
N HIS A 88 -2.09 7.83 8.10
CA HIS A 88 -1.33 8.60 9.09
C HIS A 88 -0.46 7.61 9.85
N ALA A 89 0.83 7.91 9.97
CA ALA A 89 1.77 7.06 10.68
C ALA A 89 2.89 7.90 11.28
N THR A 90 3.63 7.29 12.21
CA THR A 90 4.82 7.90 12.80
C THR A 90 6.02 7.05 12.45
N ARG A 91 7.11 7.65 11.94
CA ARG A 91 8.38 6.94 11.73
C ARG A 91 8.91 6.45 13.08
N GLU A 92 9.75 5.41 13.08
CA GLU A 92 10.44 5.00 14.31
C GLU A 92 11.21 6.16 14.98
N SER A 93 11.73 7.11 14.18
CA SER A 93 12.38 8.34 14.65
C SER A 93 11.45 9.33 15.38
N GLY A 94 10.12 9.17 15.29
CA GLY A 94 9.13 10.07 15.87
C GLY A 94 8.56 11.12 14.92
N GLU A 95 9.04 11.18 13.68
CA GLU A 95 8.48 12.08 12.65
C GLU A 95 7.11 11.60 12.18
N SER A 96 6.10 12.48 12.23
CA SER A 96 4.76 12.20 11.73
C SER A 96 4.72 12.27 10.21
N TYR A 97 3.96 11.37 9.59
CA TYR A 97 3.79 11.32 8.15
C TYR A 97 2.33 11.05 7.81
N ALA A 98 1.84 11.73 6.78
CA ALA A 98 0.53 11.48 6.20
C ALA A 98 0.63 11.43 4.68
N ALA A 99 -0.14 10.55 4.06
CA ALA A 99 -0.19 10.42 2.61
C ALA A 99 -1.57 9.97 2.12
N LEU A 100 -1.92 10.42 0.92
CA LEU A 100 -2.88 9.72 0.07
C LEU A 100 -2.14 8.60 -0.65
N VAL A 101 -2.71 7.40 -0.58
CA VAL A 101 -2.08 6.19 -1.10
C VAL A 101 -3.03 5.53 -2.09
N SER A 102 -2.47 5.02 -3.18
CA SER A 102 -3.15 4.10 -4.09
C SER A 102 -2.37 2.82 -4.20
N THR A 103 -3.05 1.68 -4.11
CA THR A 103 -2.42 0.36 -4.20
C THR A 103 -3.25 -0.54 -5.11
N GLY A 104 -2.55 -1.24 -6.00
CA GLY A 104 -3.12 -2.20 -6.92
C GLY A 104 -2.65 -3.60 -6.56
N TYR A 105 -3.59 -4.52 -6.45
CA TYR A 105 -3.35 -5.92 -6.18
C TYR A 105 -3.75 -6.76 -7.39
N VAL A 106 -2.99 -7.82 -7.59
CA VAL A 106 -3.31 -8.90 -8.53
C VAL A 106 -3.46 -10.21 -7.76
N HIS A 107 -4.50 -10.98 -8.07
CA HIS A 107 -4.70 -12.29 -7.45
C HIS A 107 -3.80 -13.33 -8.13
N ARG A 108 -3.00 -14.03 -7.33
CA ARG A 108 -2.15 -15.15 -7.75
C ARG A 108 -2.62 -16.44 -7.06
N ALA A 109 -2.01 -17.57 -7.42
CA ALA A 109 -2.36 -18.87 -6.84
C ALA A 109 -2.21 -18.90 -5.31
N ASP A 110 -1.33 -18.06 -4.77
CA ASP A 110 -1.02 -17.92 -3.34
C ASP A 110 -1.57 -16.62 -2.72
N GLY A 111 -2.61 -16.03 -3.33
CA GLY A 111 -3.35 -14.88 -2.81
C GLY A 111 -3.04 -13.56 -3.51
N TRP A 112 -3.49 -12.46 -2.90
CA TRP A 112 -3.29 -11.11 -3.44
C TRP A 112 -1.83 -10.66 -3.33
N LYS A 113 -1.29 -10.16 -4.43
CA LYS A 113 0.06 -9.61 -4.53
C LYS A 113 0.03 -8.13 -4.92
N MET A 114 0.82 -7.30 -4.23
CA MET A 114 0.92 -5.89 -4.56
C MET A 114 1.72 -5.71 -5.85
N MET A 115 1.05 -5.21 -6.90
CA MET A 115 1.63 -4.95 -8.23
C MET A 115 1.83 -3.46 -8.51
N PHE A 116 1.15 -2.59 -7.75
CA PHE A 116 1.27 -1.14 -7.87
C PHE A 116 1.15 -0.48 -6.49
N HIS A 117 1.98 0.51 -6.19
CA HIS A 117 1.88 1.29 -4.96
C HIS A 117 2.38 2.72 -5.15
N ALA A 118 1.54 3.70 -4.84
CA ALA A 118 1.86 5.10 -4.96
C ALA A 118 1.50 5.87 -3.69
N GLN A 119 2.40 6.76 -3.26
CA GLN A 119 2.18 7.65 -2.13
C GLN A 119 2.31 9.10 -2.56
N THR A 120 1.34 9.91 -2.18
CA THR A 120 1.37 11.36 -2.31
C THR A 120 1.31 11.96 -0.91
N PRO A 121 2.43 12.46 -0.36
CA PRO A 121 2.44 13.09 0.94
C PRO A 121 1.44 14.23 1.00
N ILE A 122 0.79 14.34 2.13
CA ILE A 122 -0.10 15.45 2.45
C ILE A 122 0.39 16.13 3.71
N GLU A 123 0.12 17.42 3.82
CA GLU A 123 0.46 18.16 5.02
C GLU A 123 -0.31 17.60 6.20
N THR A 124 0.40 17.21 7.27
CA THR A 124 -0.23 16.85 8.52
C THR A 124 -0.78 18.13 9.12
N LEU A 125 -2.09 18.36 8.97
CA LEU A 125 -2.75 19.45 9.68
C LEU A 125 -2.59 19.18 11.18
N THR A 126 -1.63 19.87 11.79
CA THR A 126 -1.51 19.92 13.24
C THR A 126 -2.80 20.52 13.75
N ARG A 127 -3.69 19.69 14.32
CA ARG A 127 -4.80 20.17 15.11
C ARG A 127 -4.18 20.91 16.31
N ARG A 128 -4.16 22.24 16.22
CA ARG A 128 -3.93 23.12 17.37
C ARG A 128 -5.11 23.03 18.33
#